data_AF-A0A9E4C890-F1
#
_entry.id   AF-A0A9E4C890-F1
#
_cell.length_a   1.000
_cell.length_b   1.000
_cell.length_c   1.000
_cell.angle_alpha   90.00
_cell.angle_beta   90.00
_cell.angle_gamma   90.00
#
_symmetry.space_group_name_H-M   'P 1'
#
loop_
_entity.id
_entity.type
_entity.pdbx_description
1 polymer ?
#
loop_
_entity_poly.entity_id
_entity_poly.type
_entity_poly.pdbx_seq_one_letter_code
_entity_poly.pdbx_strand_id
1 'polypeptide(L)'
;MSQQEQPGQPESSGAPVDPQNPADDARQEVEMRPSPQRVEGDYDVDQMKYMSDLQHVRERSGMYIGDRGTRGMHHLVQEVVDNCIDEVMAG
;
A
#
# COMPACT_ATOMS: atom_id res chain seq x y z
N MET A 1 55.11 52.05 11.12
CA MET A 1 54.97 52.31 9.68
C MET A 1 55.47 51.10 8.92
N SER A 2 54.70 50.67 7.91
CA SER A 2 55.03 49.69 6.84
C SER A 2 55.04 48.21 7.29
N GLN A 3 54.00 47.40 7.04
CA GLN A 3 53.41 46.82 5.79
C GLN A 3 54.09 45.51 5.31
N GLN A 4 53.22 44.53 4.98
CA GLN A 4 53.36 43.40 4.03
C GLN A 4 54.40 42.29 4.36
N GLU A 5 54.19 40.99 4.17
CA GLU A 5 53.44 40.24 3.14
C GLU A 5 53.12 38.81 3.64
N GLN A 6 52.06 38.17 3.10
CA GLN A 6 51.59 36.81 3.46
C GLN A 6 52.22 35.72 2.56
N PRO A 7 52.39 34.46 3.02
CA PRO A 7 52.73 33.34 2.13
C PRO A 7 51.48 32.76 1.44
N GLY A 8 51.54 32.66 0.10
CA GLY A 8 50.50 32.13 -0.77
C GLY A 8 50.23 30.63 -0.61
N GLN A 9 48.96 30.26 -0.71
CA GLN A 9 48.46 28.89 -0.70
C GLN A 9 48.69 28.20 -2.06
N PRO A 10 48.97 26.88 -2.11
CA PRO A 10 49.01 26.15 -3.37
C PRO A 10 47.61 25.91 -3.92
N GLU A 11 47.50 26.03 -5.24
CA GLU A 11 46.27 26.21 -5.98
C GLU A 11 45.41 24.95 -6.07
N SER A 12 44.10 25.19 -6.05
CA SER A 12 43.01 24.23 -6.22
C SER A 12 43.13 23.49 -7.56
N SER A 13 43.52 22.22 -7.53
CA SER A 13 43.25 21.29 -8.65
C SER A 13 41.87 20.67 -8.42
N GLY A 14 40.86 21.32 -8.97
CA GLY A 14 39.49 20.83 -8.98
C GLY A 14 39.36 19.60 -9.87
N ALA A 15 39.03 18.47 -9.26
CA ALA A 15 38.28 17.43 -9.96
C ALA A 15 36.80 17.88 -10.03
N PRO A 16 36.08 17.62 -11.13
CA PRO A 16 34.71 18.08 -11.29
C PRO A 16 33.81 17.27 -10.36
N VAL A 17 33.14 17.96 -9.43
CA VAL A 17 31.98 17.41 -8.72
C VAL A 17 30.79 17.46 -9.66
N ASP A 18 30.29 16.30 -10.07
CA ASP A 18 29.13 16.16 -10.95
C ASP A 18 27.89 16.85 -10.35
N PRO A 19 27.22 17.78 -11.05
CA PRO A 19 26.01 18.47 -10.57
C PRO A 19 24.74 17.61 -10.54
N GLN A 20 24.84 16.29 -10.78
CA GLN A 20 23.70 15.38 -10.93
C GLN A 20 23.75 14.20 -9.95
N ASN A 21 24.26 14.39 -8.74
CA ASN A 21 23.85 13.53 -7.64
C ASN A 21 22.65 14.16 -6.93
N PRO A 22 21.40 13.74 -7.22
CA PRO A 22 20.19 14.30 -6.61
C PRO A 22 20.03 13.94 -5.13
N ALA A 23 21.03 13.31 -4.51
CA ALA A 23 20.97 12.78 -3.16
C ALA A 23 21.29 13.81 -2.05
N ASP A 24 21.81 14.99 -2.37
CA ASP A 24 22.33 15.94 -1.35
C ASP A 24 21.45 17.18 -1.07
N ASP A 25 20.35 17.42 -1.79
CA ASP A 25 19.59 18.70 -1.70
C ASP A 25 18.09 18.58 -1.34
N ALA A 26 17.68 17.53 -0.61
CA ALA A 26 16.29 17.40 -0.13
C ALA A 26 16.22 17.32 1.40
N ARG A 27 16.63 18.39 2.08
CA ARG A 27 16.30 18.62 3.49
C ARG A 27 15.03 19.46 3.58
N GLN A 28 14.01 18.88 4.22
CA GLN A 28 12.65 19.42 4.54
C GLN A 28 11.67 19.27 3.37
N GLU A 29 10.54 18.57 3.47
CA GLU A 29 9.60 18.48 4.58
C GLU A 29 9.16 17.02 4.80
N VAL A 30 9.45 16.45 5.97
CA VAL A 30 8.73 15.25 6.40
C VAL A 30 7.36 15.74 6.82
N GLU A 31 6.41 15.73 5.89
CA GLU A 31 4.99 15.88 6.17
C GLU A 31 4.68 15.02 7.40
N MET A 32 4.27 15.68 8.49
CA MET A 32 3.94 15.04 9.76
C MET A 32 2.69 14.18 9.52
N ARG A 33 2.89 12.99 8.96
CA ARG A 33 1.85 11.98 8.86
C ARG A 33 1.35 11.77 10.28
N PRO A 34 0.03 11.88 10.53
CA PRO A 34 -0.49 11.58 11.86
C PRO A 34 0.05 10.19 12.22
N SER A 35 0.77 10.14 13.33
CA SER A 35 1.22 8.88 13.89
C SER A 35 -0.01 7.98 14.00
N PRO A 36 0.07 6.69 13.59
CA PRO A 36 -1.07 5.81 13.66
C PRO A 36 -1.56 5.83 15.10
N GLN A 37 -2.72 6.47 15.32
CA GLN A 37 -3.35 6.52 16.62
C GLN A 37 -3.59 5.08 17.03
N ARG A 38 -2.90 4.64 18.08
CA ARG A 38 -3.12 3.31 18.65
C ARG A 38 -4.59 3.30 19.07
N VAL A 39 -5.38 2.45 18.44
CA VAL A 39 -6.77 2.23 18.84
C VAL A 39 -6.70 1.72 20.28
N GLU A 40 -7.14 2.54 21.24
CA GLU A 40 -7.20 2.15 22.63
C GLU A 40 -8.39 1.22 22.83
N GLY A 41 -8.09 -0.03 23.15
CA GLY A 41 -9.04 -1.10 23.40
C GLY A 41 -8.29 -2.41 23.58
N ASP A 42 -8.67 -3.20 24.60
CA ASP A 42 -8.11 -4.54 24.78
C ASP A 42 -8.59 -5.42 23.62
N TYR A 43 -7.65 -5.93 22.81
CA TYR A 43 -7.95 -6.92 21.77
C TYR A 43 -7.99 -8.30 22.41
N ASP A 44 -9.14 -8.62 22.99
CA ASP A 44 -9.37 -9.89 23.66
C ASP A 44 -10.03 -10.92 22.72
N VAL A 45 -9.92 -12.19 23.05
CA VAL A 45 -10.47 -13.31 22.28
C VAL A 45 -11.98 -13.18 22.11
N ASP A 46 -12.66 -12.55 23.06
CA ASP A 46 -14.10 -12.26 23.04
C ASP A 46 -14.52 -11.34 21.87
N GLN A 47 -13.58 -10.57 21.31
CA GLN A 47 -13.82 -9.72 20.13
C GLN A 47 -13.70 -10.49 18.81
N MET A 48 -13.18 -11.72 18.83
CA MET A 48 -13.12 -12.56 17.64
C MET A 48 -14.47 -13.20 17.37
N LYS A 49 -15.03 -12.92 16.20
CA LYS A 49 -16.27 -13.54 15.75
C LYS A 49 -15.98 -14.69 14.79
N TYR A 50 -16.32 -15.91 15.21
CA TYR A 50 -16.43 -17.04 14.30
C TYR A 50 -17.75 -16.93 13.51
N MET A 51 -17.68 -17.15 12.19
CA MET A 51 -18.85 -17.23 11.31
C MET A 51 -18.91 -18.63 10.74
N SER A 52 -19.96 -19.39 11.08
CA SER A 52 -20.13 -20.76 10.59
C SER A 52 -20.65 -20.79 9.16
N ASP A 53 -20.22 -21.81 8.41
CA ASP A 53 -20.77 -22.25 7.13
C ASP A 53 -21.17 -21.09 6.19
N LEU A 54 -22.47 -20.86 6.02
CA LEU A 54 -22.98 -19.87 5.07
C LEU A 54 -23.04 -18.44 5.63
N GLN A 55 -22.79 -18.23 6.92
CA GLN A 55 -22.86 -16.90 7.51
C GLN A 55 -21.82 -15.96 6.91
N HIS A 56 -20.59 -16.43 6.67
CA HIS A 56 -19.55 -15.60 6.08
C HIS A 56 -19.88 -15.23 4.62
N VAL A 57 -20.50 -16.14 3.88
CA VAL A 57 -20.93 -15.92 2.49
C VAL A 57 -22.02 -14.86 2.43
N ARG A 58 -22.98 -14.91 3.37
CA ARG A 58 -24.07 -13.94 3.42
C ARG A 58 -23.61 -12.56 3.88
N GLU A 59 -22.79 -12.50 4.91
CA GLU A 59 -22.28 -11.23 5.44
C GLU A 59 -21.37 -10.53 4.42
N ARG A 60 -20.53 -11.30 3.73
CA ARG A 60 -19.54 -10.79 2.78
C ARG A 60 -19.81 -11.28 1.37
N SER A 61 -21.06 -11.16 0.91
CA SER A 61 -21.45 -11.67 -0.41
C SER A 61 -20.63 -11.08 -1.56
N GLY A 62 -20.18 -9.82 -1.46
CA GLY A 62 -19.32 -9.19 -2.47
C GLY A 62 -17.99 -9.91 -2.68
N MET A 63 -17.49 -10.65 -1.70
CA MET A 63 -16.28 -11.48 -1.87
C MET A 63 -16.52 -12.67 -2.82
N TYR A 64 -17.75 -13.17 -2.91
CA TYR A 64 -18.10 -14.37 -3.68
C TYR A 64 -18.71 -14.04 -5.04
N ILE A 65 -19.56 -13.00 -5.11
CA ILE A 65 -20.28 -12.61 -6.34
C ILE A 65 -19.85 -11.24 -6.88
N GLY A 66 -18.80 -10.64 -6.32
CA GLY A 66 -18.23 -9.34 -6.70
C GLY A 66 -19.04 -8.14 -6.22
N ASP A 67 -20.34 -8.10 -6.51
CA ASP A 67 -21.25 -7.00 -6.20
C ASP A 67 -22.65 -7.51 -5.85
N ARG A 68 -23.50 -6.67 -5.24
CA ARG A 68 -24.90 -6.97 -4.93
C ARG A 68 -25.90 -6.28 -5.88
N GLY A 69 -25.43 -5.62 -6.92
CA GLY A 69 -26.25 -5.05 -8.00
C GLY A 69 -26.58 -6.04 -9.11
N THR A 70 -27.06 -5.54 -10.25
CA THR A 70 -27.47 -6.36 -11.42
C THR A 70 -26.36 -7.29 -11.91
N ARG A 71 -25.10 -6.85 -11.88
CA ARG A 71 -23.95 -7.69 -12.27
C ARG A 71 -23.81 -8.91 -11.36
N GLY A 72 -23.83 -8.72 -10.04
CA GLY A 72 -23.79 -9.83 -9.09
C GLY A 72 -24.98 -10.78 -9.22
N MET A 73 -26.17 -10.25 -9.54
CA MET A 73 -27.33 -11.09 -9.85
C MET A 73 -27.09 -11.98 -11.08
N HIS A 74 -26.50 -11.44 -12.15
CA HIS A 74 -26.18 -12.22 -13.34
C HIS A 74 -25.11 -13.27 -13.05
N HIS A 75 -24.12 -12.95 -12.21
CA HIS A 75 -23.12 -13.92 -11.77
C HIS A 75 -23.76 -15.11 -11.06
N LEU A 76 -24.73 -14.88 -10.15
CA LEU A 76 -25.44 -15.99 -9.51
C LEU A 76 -26.10 -16.94 -10.52
N VAL A 77 -26.70 -16.39 -11.58
CA VAL A 77 -27.33 -17.21 -12.64
C VAL A 77 -26.26 -17.95 -13.45
N GLN A 78 -25.17 -17.28 -13.81
CA GLN A 78 -24.06 -17.87 -14.55
C GLN A 78 -23.45 -19.06 -13.79
N GLU A 79 -23.14 -18.89 -12.50
CA GLU A 79 -22.59 -19.98 -11.69
C GLU A 79 -23.52 -21.20 -11.64
N VAL A 80 -24.84 -21.00 -11.56
CA VAL A 80 -25.80 -22.13 -11.59
C VAL A 80 -25.79 -22.81 -12.96
N VAL A 81 -25.79 -22.04 -14.05
CA VAL A 81 -25.76 -22.58 -15.41
C VAL A 81 -24.45 -23.31 -15.67
N ASP A 82 -23.31 -22.75 -15.26
CA ASP A 82 -21.99 -23.34 -15.44
C ASP A 82 -21.86 -24.65 -14.65
N ASN A 83 -22.35 -24.68 -13.41
CA ASN A 83 -22.47 -25.94 -12.67
C ASN A 83 -23.33 -26.97 -13.42
N CYS A 84 -24.47 -26.57 -14.00
CA CYS A 84 -25.28 -27.49 -14.80
C CYS A 84 -24.54 -28.02 -16.04
N ILE A 85 -23.75 -27.18 -16.71
CA ILE A 85 -22.94 -27.57 -17.86
C ILE A 85 -21.86 -28.56 -17.42
N ASP A 86 -21.15 -28.26 -16.32
CA ASP A 86 -20.11 -29.12 -15.77
C ASP A 86 -20.64 -30.52 -15.44
N GLU A 87 -21.82 -30.63 -14.83
CA GLU A 87 -22.46 -31.93 -14.54
C GLU A 87 -22.77 -32.71 -15.83
N VAL A 88 -23.32 -32.06 -16.86
CA VAL A 88 -23.59 -32.71 -18.16
C VAL A 88 -22.29 -33.11 -18.87
N MET A 89 -21.22 -32.33 -18.72
CA MET A 89 -19.91 -32.62 -19.28
C MET A 89 -19.18 -33.74 -18.52
N ALA A 90 -19.45 -33.89 -17.22
CA ALA A 90 -18.90 -34.94 -16.38
C ALA A 90 -19.62 -36.29 -16.56
N GLY A 91 -20.92 -36.29 -16.93
CA GLY A 91 -21.69 -37.47 -17.36
C GLY A 91 -22.88 -37.81 -16.47
#